data_AF-A0A8C0KTW8-F1
#
_entry.id   AF-A0A8C0KTW8-F1
#
_cell.length_a   1.000
_cell.length_b   1.000
_cell.length_c   1.000
_cell.angle_alpha   90.00
_cell.angle_beta   90.00
_cell.angle_gamma   90.00
#
_symmetry.space_group_name_H-M   'P 1'
#
loop_
_entity.id
_entity.type
_entity.pdbx_description
1 polymer ?
#
loop_
_entity_poly.entity_id
_entity_poly.type
_entity_poly.pdbx_seq_one_letter_code
_entity_poly.pdbx_strand_id
1 'polypeptide(L)'
;MDPAPRGADARETFRGAYRSLCRRIDPYGFERPEDFDYAAYEEFLSTYLVILTRRAIKWSKLLKGSSGVQRSGTVKRYIRKGVPLEHRARVWMGVSGAQAQMDQNPGYYHRLLQGERSDRLEEAIRTDMNRTFPDNVKFRKNADPCLQKTLYNILLAYGRHNEGVGYCQGMNFIAGYLLLATKSEEESFWLLDALLGRILLPSTGNRPWGDCPPRRLLSSG
;
A
#
# COMPACT_ATOMS: atom_id res chain seq x y z
N MET A 1 9.68 26.00 53.30
CA MET A 1 10.65 25.31 52.42
C MET A 1 10.00 24.02 51.99
N ASP A 2 9.26 24.05 50.89
CA ASP A 2 8.73 22.82 50.27
C ASP A 2 9.81 22.19 49.39
N PRO A 3 10.02 20.87 49.46
CA PRO A 3 11.01 20.22 48.61
C PRO A 3 10.46 20.10 47.19
N ALA A 4 11.26 20.52 46.21
CA ALA A 4 10.96 20.37 44.79
C ALA A 4 10.67 18.90 44.43
N PRO A 5 9.71 18.61 43.53
CA PRO A 5 9.42 17.24 43.14
C PRO A 5 10.59 16.67 42.33
N ARG A 6 11.09 15.52 42.80
CA ARG A 6 12.17 14.74 42.20
C ARG A 6 11.78 14.31 40.78
N GLY A 7 12.70 14.51 39.83
CA GLY A 7 12.55 14.22 38.40
C GLY A 7 12.48 12.72 38.05
N ALA A 8 11.46 12.04 38.53
CA ALA A 8 11.15 10.64 38.20
C ALA A 8 9.97 10.47 37.20
N ASP A 9 9.36 11.56 36.72
CA ASP A 9 8.02 11.47 36.11
C ASP A 9 7.98 11.57 34.57
N ALA A 10 8.98 12.15 33.91
CA ALA A 10 8.89 12.36 32.46
C ALA A 10 9.12 11.07 31.62
N ARG A 11 10.05 10.21 32.06
CA ARG A 11 10.45 9.00 31.31
C ARG A 11 9.49 7.83 31.46
N GLU A 12 8.81 7.73 32.60
CA GLU A 12 7.83 6.68 32.88
C GLU A 12 6.49 7.04 32.25
N THR A 13 6.09 8.31 32.34
CA THR A 13 4.92 8.87 31.63
C THR A 13 5.07 8.80 30.12
N PHE A 14 6.26 9.09 29.56
CA PHE A 14 6.53 8.91 28.13
C PHE A 14 6.48 7.43 27.69
N ARG A 15 6.98 6.51 28.51
CA ARG A 15 6.94 5.06 28.23
C ARG A 15 5.52 4.48 28.35
N GLY A 16 4.72 4.98 29.28
CA GLY A 16 3.30 4.67 29.43
C GLY A 16 2.46 5.21 28.28
N ALA A 17 2.70 6.47 27.87
CA ALA A 17 2.06 7.09 26.70
C ALA A 17 2.43 6.36 25.39
N TYR A 18 3.71 5.97 25.22
CA TYR A 18 4.16 5.21 24.05
C TYR A 18 3.53 3.81 24.00
N ARG A 19 3.42 3.10 25.14
CA ARG A 19 2.67 1.81 25.20
C ARG A 19 1.17 1.98 24.92
N SER A 20 0.56 3.05 25.42
CA SER A 20 -0.85 3.37 25.18
C SER A 20 -1.13 3.73 23.71
N LEU A 21 -0.23 4.49 23.08
CA LEU A 21 -0.29 4.86 21.67
C LEU A 21 -0.10 3.65 20.75
N CYS A 22 0.84 2.76 21.06
CA CYS A 22 1.04 1.49 20.34
C CYS A 22 -0.13 0.51 20.48
N ARG A 23 -0.97 0.65 21.51
CA ARG A 23 -2.23 -0.11 21.63
C ARG A 23 -3.31 0.47 20.72
N ARG A 24 -3.50 1.79 20.73
CA ARG A 24 -4.60 2.46 20.02
C ARG A 24 -4.41 2.58 18.50
N ILE A 25 -3.18 2.64 18.01
CA ILE A 25 -2.87 2.79 16.59
C ILE A 25 -2.25 1.50 16.06
N ASP A 26 -2.78 0.98 14.95
CA ASP A 26 -2.23 -0.21 14.32
C ASP A 26 -0.88 0.06 13.58
N PRO A 27 -0.16 -0.98 13.12
CA PRO A 27 1.11 -0.80 12.42
C PRO A 27 1.04 0.04 11.13
N TYR A 28 -0.16 0.24 10.58
CA TYR A 28 -0.42 1.04 9.39
C TYR A 28 -0.82 2.48 9.70
N GLY A 29 -1.10 2.81 10.96
CA GLY A 29 -1.49 4.14 11.40
C GLY A 29 -2.99 4.32 11.57
N PHE A 30 -3.81 3.27 11.50
CA PHE A 30 -5.24 3.35 11.74
C PHE A 30 -5.55 3.32 13.24
N GLU A 31 -6.38 4.24 13.69
CA GLU A 31 -6.91 4.22 15.05
C GLU A 31 -7.92 3.08 15.22
N ARG A 32 -7.80 2.38 16.34
CA ARG A 32 -8.76 1.34 16.73
C ARG A 32 -10.01 1.99 17.33
N PRO A 33 -11.19 1.37 17.13
CA PRO A 33 -12.42 1.77 17.81
C PRO A 33 -12.27 1.82 19.33
N GLU A 34 -13.12 2.61 20.00
CA GLU A 34 -13.12 2.73 21.47
C GLU A 34 -13.55 1.42 22.16
N ASP A 35 -14.45 0.67 21.52
CA ASP A 35 -14.97 -0.63 21.97
C ASP A 35 -14.08 -1.82 21.57
N PHE A 36 -12.85 -1.55 21.10
CA PHE A 36 -11.94 -2.61 20.68
C PHE A 36 -11.55 -3.52 21.86
N ASP A 37 -11.81 -4.82 21.72
CA ASP A 37 -11.43 -5.81 22.74
C ASP A 37 -9.91 -6.07 22.73
N TYR A 38 -9.21 -5.28 23.54
CA TYR A 38 -7.77 -5.40 23.72
C TYR A 38 -7.37 -6.72 24.38
N ALA A 39 -8.20 -7.28 25.26
CA ALA A 39 -7.85 -8.51 25.99
C ALA A 39 -7.85 -9.71 25.04
N ALA A 40 -8.92 -9.90 24.26
CA ALA A 40 -8.99 -10.95 23.25
C ALA A 40 -7.91 -10.79 22.18
N TYR A 41 -7.63 -9.56 21.75
CA TYR A 41 -6.57 -9.27 20.78
C TYR A 41 -5.17 -9.60 21.33
N GLU A 42 -4.87 -9.24 22.58
CA GLU A 42 -3.57 -9.53 23.22
C GLU A 42 -3.37 -11.03 23.43
N GLU A 43 -4.43 -11.76 23.84
CA GLU A 43 -4.40 -13.21 23.96
C GLU A 43 -4.09 -13.86 22.60
N PHE A 44 -4.83 -13.49 21.54
CA PHE A 44 -4.58 -13.96 20.18
C PHE A 44 -3.15 -13.62 19.71
N LEU A 45 -2.73 -12.36 19.90
CA LEU A 45 -1.40 -11.91 19.49
C LEU A 45 -0.29 -12.65 20.22
N SER A 46 -0.44 -12.98 21.50
CA SER A 46 0.61 -13.66 22.27
C SER A 46 1.04 -14.98 21.62
N THR A 47 0.06 -15.75 21.14
CA THR A 47 0.28 -16.99 20.39
C THR A 47 0.75 -16.70 18.96
N TYR A 48 0.14 -15.71 18.31
CA TYR A 48 0.41 -15.37 16.92
C TYR A 48 1.81 -14.76 16.70
N LEU A 49 2.36 -14.02 17.67
CA LEU A 49 3.68 -13.39 17.60
C LEU A 49 4.81 -14.41 17.46
N VAL A 50 4.69 -15.59 18.07
CA VAL A 50 5.66 -16.69 17.89
C VAL A 50 5.63 -17.17 16.43
N ILE A 51 4.44 -17.28 15.85
CA ILE A 51 4.26 -17.66 14.43
C ILE A 51 4.82 -16.58 13.51
N LEU A 52 4.51 -15.31 13.77
CA LEU A 52 5.00 -14.16 13.00
C LEU A 52 6.53 -14.09 13.04
N THR A 53 7.14 -14.23 14.20
CA THR A 53 8.60 -14.21 14.38
C THR A 53 9.25 -15.34 13.58
N ARG A 54 8.74 -16.58 13.68
CA ARG A 54 9.26 -17.71 12.90
C ARG A 54 9.14 -17.47 11.39
N ARG A 55 8.03 -16.87 10.93
CA ARG A 55 7.83 -16.51 9.51
C ARG A 55 8.80 -15.41 9.08
N ALA A 56 8.98 -14.36 9.89
CA ALA A 56 9.90 -13.26 9.63
C ALA A 56 11.34 -13.76 9.47
N ILE A 57 11.84 -14.61 10.37
CA ILE A 57 13.17 -15.22 10.27
C ILE A 57 13.32 -16.02 8.96
N LYS A 58 12.31 -16.81 8.60
CA LYS A 58 12.33 -17.59 7.35
C LYS A 58 12.34 -16.70 6.11
N TRP A 59 11.57 -15.61 6.11
CA TRP A 59 11.58 -14.61 5.05
C TRP A 59 12.93 -13.89 4.95
N SER A 60 13.50 -13.44 6.08
CA SER A 60 14.82 -12.82 6.11
C SER A 60 15.90 -13.75 5.56
N LYS A 61 15.87 -15.04 5.89
CA LYS A 61 16.80 -16.04 5.32
C LYS A 61 16.60 -16.22 3.81
N LEU A 62 15.35 -16.30 3.34
CA LEU A 62 15.03 -16.44 1.92
C LEU A 62 15.48 -15.22 1.10
N LEU A 63 15.38 -14.03 1.68
CA LEU A 63 15.70 -12.77 1.03
C LEU A 63 17.17 -12.35 1.18
N LYS A 64 17.92 -12.98 2.09
CA LYS A 64 19.36 -12.73 2.28
C LYS A 64 20.13 -13.25 1.06
N GLY A 65 20.96 -12.40 0.46
CA GLY A 65 21.82 -12.76 -0.68
C GLY A 65 21.12 -12.86 -2.04
N SER A 66 19.80 -12.62 -2.13
CA SER A 66 19.08 -12.54 -3.41
C SER A 66 19.02 -11.10 -3.89
N SER A 67 19.45 -10.81 -5.12
CA SER A 67 19.32 -9.46 -5.72
C SER A 67 17.87 -9.06 -6.02
N GLY A 68 16.94 -10.02 -6.01
CA GLY A 68 15.51 -9.79 -6.20
C GLY A 68 14.66 -10.97 -5.73
N VAL A 69 13.33 -10.84 -5.76
CA VAL A 69 12.40 -11.91 -5.37
C VAL A 69 11.92 -12.65 -6.62
N GLN A 70 12.50 -13.81 -6.88
CA GLN A 70 12.15 -14.64 -8.03
C GLN A 70 10.94 -15.55 -7.72
N ARG A 71 10.05 -15.71 -8.70
CA ARG A 71 8.88 -16.59 -8.55
C ARG A 71 9.36 -18.04 -8.45
N SER A 72 9.04 -18.69 -7.33
CA SER A 72 9.34 -20.11 -7.08
C SER A 72 8.22 -20.76 -6.27
N GLY A 73 8.16 -22.10 -6.26
CA GLY A 73 7.21 -22.84 -5.42
C GLY A 73 7.36 -22.51 -3.93
N THR A 74 8.59 -22.30 -3.46
CA THR A 74 8.90 -21.87 -2.09
C THR A 74 8.34 -20.49 -1.79
N VAL A 75 8.59 -19.50 -2.67
CA VAL A 75 8.07 -18.14 -2.52
C VAL A 75 6.54 -18.14 -2.53
N LYS A 76 5.90 -18.86 -3.46
CA LYS A 76 4.43 -18.99 -3.53
C LYS A 76 3.85 -19.55 -2.22
N ARG A 77 4.47 -20.60 -1.66
CA ARG A 77 4.06 -21.18 -0.38
C ARG A 77 4.21 -20.20 0.78
N TYR A 78 5.26 -19.37 0.77
CA TYR A 78 5.50 -18.39 1.83
C TYR A 78 4.51 -17.22 1.74
N ILE A 79 4.21 -16.73 0.53
CA ILE A 79 3.20 -15.69 0.31
C ILE A 79 1.83 -16.13 0.85
N ARG A 80 1.41 -17.38 0.58
CA ARG A 80 0.16 -17.94 1.12
C ARG A 80 0.10 -17.99 2.66
N LYS A 81 1.26 -17.98 3.34
CA LYS A 81 1.37 -17.92 4.81
C LYS A 81 1.49 -16.49 5.33
N GLY A 82 1.50 -15.49 4.46
CA GLY A 82 1.66 -14.09 4.78
C GLY A 82 3.09 -13.60 4.63
N VAL A 83 3.21 -12.40 4.07
CA VAL A 83 4.45 -11.63 3.98
C VAL A 83 4.53 -10.68 5.19
N PRO A 84 5.60 -10.74 6.00
CA PRO A 84 5.88 -9.79 7.06
C PRO A 84 5.88 -8.36 6.53
N LEU A 85 5.43 -7.41 7.35
CA LEU A 85 5.27 -6.01 6.95
C LEU A 85 6.55 -5.43 6.33
N GLU A 86 7.68 -5.68 6.96
CA GLU A 86 9.00 -5.19 6.57
C GLU A 86 9.46 -5.72 5.19
N HIS A 87 8.90 -6.82 4.72
CA HIS A 87 9.26 -7.45 3.45
C HIS A 87 8.21 -7.22 2.35
N ARG A 88 7.04 -6.64 2.66
CA ARG A 88 5.93 -6.49 1.70
C ARG A 88 6.35 -5.72 0.46
N ALA A 89 6.97 -4.55 0.62
CA ALA A 89 7.42 -3.71 -0.48
C ALA A 89 8.29 -4.50 -1.46
N ARG A 90 9.42 -5.03 -0.97
CA ARG A 90 10.38 -5.80 -1.78
C ARG A 90 9.77 -7.03 -2.43
N VAL A 91 8.95 -7.79 -1.69
CA VAL A 91 8.32 -9.00 -2.22
C VAL A 91 7.30 -8.66 -3.29
N TRP A 92 6.40 -7.70 -3.03
CA TRP A 92 5.38 -7.29 -3.97
C TRP A 92 5.98 -6.68 -5.23
N MET A 93 6.99 -5.81 -5.09
CA MET A 93 7.71 -5.22 -6.21
C MET A 93 8.34 -6.29 -7.11
N GLY A 94 9.02 -7.27 -6.52
CA GLY A 94 9.64 -8.37 -7.25
C GLY A 94 8.63 -9.29 -7.93
N VAL A 95 7.62 -9.79 -7.19
CA VAL A 95 6.71 -10.81 -7.72
C VAL A 95 5.69 -10.26 -8.71
N SER A 96 5.31 -8.99 -8.60
CA SER A 96 4.44 -8.31 -9.58
C SER A 96 5.20 -7.91 -10.85
N GLY A 97 6.54 -7.86 -10.80
CA GLY A 97 7.37 -7.31 -11.86
C GLY A 97 7.36 -5.77 -11.90
N ALA A 98 6.74 -5.10 -10.92
CA ALA A 98 6.79 -3.65 -10.78
C ALA A 98 8.23 -3.14 -10.63
N GLN A 99 9.09 -3.87 -9.92
CA GLN A 99 10.52 -3.52 -9.81
C GLN A 99 11.20 -3.41 -11.18
N ALA A 100 11.00 -4.43 -12.03
CA ALA A 100 11.61 -4.44 -13.35
C ALA A 100 11.08 -3.29 -14.24
N GLN A 101 9.80 -2.94 -14.12
CA GLN A 101 9.23 -1.81 -14.84
C GLN A 101 9.80 -0.46 -14.35
N MET A 102 9.93 -0.29 -13.04
CA MET A 102 10.55 0.90 -12.46
C MET A 102 12.01 1.06 -12.92
N ASP A 103 12.81 -0.02 -12.82
CA ASP A 103 14.23 -0.01 -13.19
C ASP A 103 14.44 0.28 -14.70
N GLN A 104 13.50 -0.16 -15.55
CA GLN A 104 13.53 0.08 -17.00
C GLN A 104 13.11 1.51 -17.39
N ASN A 105 12.43 2.24 -16.50
CA ASN A 105 11.81 3.52 -16.82
C ASN A 105 12.27 4.65 -15.87
N PRO A 106 13.59 4.95 -15.79
CA PRO A 106 14.10 5.97 -14.89
C PRO A 106 13.50 7.35 -15.20
N GLY A 107 13.04 8.03 -14.15
CA GLY A 107 12.43 9.36 -14.21
C GLY A 107 11.04 9.40 -14.85
N TYR A 108 10.45 8.25 -15.22
CA TYR A 108 9.13 8.21 -15.86
C TYR A 108 8.03 8.76 -14.94
N TYR A 109 8.01 8.32 -13.67
CA TYR A 109 7.08 8.82 -12.67
C TYR A 109 7.12 10.35 -12.53
N HIS A 110 8.34 10.91 -12.46
CA HIS A 110 8.54 12.34 -12.33
C HIS A 110 8.05 13.12 -13.57
N ARG A 111 8.26 12.57 -14.78
CA ARG A 111 7.73 13.15 -16.02
C ARG A 111 6.19 13.16 -16.02
N LEU A 112 5.56 12.09 -15.52
CA LEU A 112 4.10 12.05 -15.40
C LEU A 112 3.56 13.15 -14.48
N LEU A 113 4.26 13.49 -13.38
CA LEU A 113 3.86 14.58 -12.50
C LEU A 113 3.98 15.97 -13.16
N GLN A 114 4.91 16.13 -14.10
CA GLN A 114 5.12 17.36 -14.86
C GLN A 114 4.22 17.48 -16.11
N GLY A 115 3.42 16.45 -16.41
CA GLY A 115 2.52 16.44 -17.56
C GLY A 115 1.43 17.51 -17.50
N GLU A 116 0.70 17.64 -18.61
CA GLU A 116 -0.37 18.62 -18.76
C GLU A 116 -1.45 18.50 -17.68
N ARG A 117 -2.02 19.64 -17.30
CA ARG A 117 -3.07 19.69 -16.28
C ARG A 117 -4.37 19.21 -16.88
N SER A 118 -5.06 18.36 -16.12
CA SER A 118 -6.39 17.86 -16.47
C SER A 118 -7.31 18.15 -15.30
N ASP A 119 -8.07 19.24 -15.39
CA ASP A 119 -8.91 19.72 -14.29
C ASP A 119 -9.92 18.66 -13.84
N ARG A 120 -10.50 17.94 -14.81
CA ARG A 120 -11.44 16.83 -14.54
C ARG A 120 -10.80 15.70 -13.72
N LEU A 121 -9.56 15.33 -14.04
CA LEU A 121 -8.82 14.31 -13.31
C LEU A 121 -8.44 14.80 -11.91
N GLU A 122 -7.88 16.01 -11.81
CA GLU A 122 -7.48 16.61 -10.54
C GLU A 122 -8.68 16.75 -9.58
N GLU A 123 -9.84 17.20 -10.08
CA GLU A 123 -11.06 17.38 -9.29
C GLU A 123 -11.63 16.06 -8.78
N ALA A 124 -11.67 15.02 -9.62
CA ALA A 124 -12.10 13.68 -9.23
C ALA A 124 -11.21 13.11 -8.11
N ILE A 125 -9.89 13.26 -8.23
CA ILE A 125 -8.95 12.82 -7.20
C ILE A 125 -9.16 13.62 -5.90
N ARG A 126 -9.21 14.96 -5.98
CA ARG A 126 -9.38 15.83 -4.79
C ARG A 126 -10.63 15.52 -4.00
N THR A 127 -11.73 15.21 -4.69
CA THR A 127 -12.99 14.80 -4.06
C THR A 127 -12.80 13.54 -3.21
N ASP A 128 -12.03 12.57 -3.72
CA ASP A 128 -11.79 11.30 -3.04
C ASP A 128 -10.75 11.38 -1.93
N MET A 129 -9.78 12.30 -2.06
CA MET A 129 -8.78 12.53 -1.02
C MET A 129 -9.41 12.88 0.32
N ASN A 130 -10.48 13.67 0.35
CA ASN A 130 -11.17 14.06 1.57
C ASN A 130 -11.83 12.89 2.32
N ARG A 131 -12.15 11.80 1.61
CA ARG A 131 -12.79 10.59 2.15
C ARG A 131 -11.83 9.41 2.30
N THR A 132 -10.54 9.58 1.99
CA THR A 132 -9.56 8.50 2.05
C THR A 132 -8.95 8.38 3.44
N PHE A 133 -9.20 7.25 4.11
CA PHE A 133 -8.61 6.89 5.41
C PHE A 133 -8.73 8.00 6.49
N PRO A 134 -9.95 8.46 6.83
CA PRO A 134 -10.15 9.50 7.83
C PRO A 134 -9.55 9.15 9.20
N ASP A 135 -9.56 7.86 9.54
CA ASP A 135 -9.08 7.33 10.84
C ASP A 135 -7.58 7.02 10.84
N ASN A 136 -6.86 7.29 9.73
CA ASN A 136 -5.42 7.08 9.67
C ASN A 136 -4.66 8.35 10.07
N VAL A 137 -3.82 8.24 11.08
CA VAL A 137 -3.08 9.38 11.65
C VAL A 137 -2.14 10.06 10.65
N LYS A 138 -1.71 9.38 9.59
CA LYS A 138 -0.82 9.93 8.55
C LYS A 138 -1.56 10.61 7.41
N PHE A 139 -2.88 10.42 7.32
CA PHE A 139 -3.74 11.05 6.31
C PHE A 139 -4.50 12.26 6.87
N ARG A 140 -4.26 12.66 8.12
CA ARG A 140 -4.84 13.87 8.70
C ARG A 140 -4.15 15.13 8.17
N LYS A 141 -4.89 16.23 8.03
CA LYS A 141 -4.35 17.51 7.51
C LYS A 141 -3.21 18.09 8.36
N ASN A 142 -3.21 17.80 9.67
CA ASN A 142 -2.20 18.23 10.63
C ASN A 142 -1.09 17.19 10.89
N ALA A 143 -1.04 16.10 10.11
CA ALA A 143 -0.01 15.09 10.24
C ALA A 143 1.35 15.59 9.71
N ASP A 144 2.43 15.17 10.35
CA ASP A 144 3.80 15.41 9.89
C ASP A 144 4.61 14.11 9.85
N PRO A 145 4.98 13.58 8.65
CA PRO A 145 4.57 14.04 7.32
C PRO A 145 3.14 13.60 6.97
N CYS A 146 2.39 14.48 6.30
CA CYS A 146 1.07 14.15 5.75
C CYS A 146 1.17 13.41 4.41
N LEU A 147 0.57 12.22 4.33
CA LEU A 147 0.60 11.37 3.14
C LEU A 147 -0.43 11.76 2.06
N GLN A 148 -1.32 12.72 2.33
CA GLN A 148 -2.35 13.11 1.35
C GLN A 148 -1.73 13.62 0.04
N LYS A 149 -0.66 14.43 0.13
CA LYS A 149 0.03 14.95 -1.07
C LYS A 149 0.69 13.82 -1.86
N THR A 150 1.36 12.91 -1.18
CA THR A 150 1.99 11.73 -1.79
C THR A 150 0.97 10.84 -2.49
N LEU A 151 -0.18 10.58 -1.85
CA LEU A 151 -1.27 9.81 -2.46
C LEU A 151 -1.84 10.53 -3.68
N TYR A 152 -2.08 11.85 -3.59
CA TYR A 152 -2.54 12.65 -4.70
C TYR A 152 -1.60 12.53 -5.92
N ASN A 153 -0.29 12.65 -5.70
CA ASN A 153 0.70 12.52 -6.77
C ASN A 153 0.65 11.13 -7.44
N ILE A 154 0.56 10.06 -6.65
CA ILE A 154 0.47 8.69 -7.18
C ILE A 154 -0.76 8.54 -8.09
N LEU A 155 -1.92 9.00 -7.62
CA LEU A 155 -3.17 8.90 -8.37
C LEU A 155 -3.15 9.77 -9.63
N LEU A 156 -2.57 10.97 -9.55
CA LEU A 156 -2.40 11.87 -10.68
C LEU A 156 -1.49 11.25 -11.74
N ALA A 157 -0.34 10.71 -11.32
CA ALA A 157 0.58 10.02 -12.21
C ALA A 157 -0.07 8.80 -12.86
N TYR A 158 -0.85 8.03 -12.10
CA TYR A 158 -1.58 6.87 -12.64
C TYR A 158 -2.65 7.26 -13.67
N GLY A 159 -3.46 8.28 -13.38
CA GLY A 159 -4.47 8.76 -14.32
C GLY A 159 -3.88 9.29 -15.63
N ARG A 160 -2.68 9.87 -15.59
CA ARG A 160 -1.91 10.29 -16.77
C ARG A 160 -1.21 9.13 -17.47
N HIS A 161 -0.74 8.14 -16.72
CA HIS A 161 -0.12 6.94 -17.28
C HIS A 161 -1.10 6.16 -18.16
N ASN A 162 -2.37 6.09 -17.76
CA ASN A 162 -3.40 5.36 -18.47
C ASN A 162 -4.64 6.23 -18.72
N GLU A 163 -4.53 7.17 -19.66
CA GLU A 163 -5.59 8.13 -19.99
C GLU A 163 -6.92 7.49 -20.40
N GLY A 164 -6.87 6.26 -20.97
CA GLY A 164 -8.07 5.53 -21.38
C GLY A 164 -8.94 5.07 -20.20
N VAL A 165 -8.32 4.78 -19.05
CA VAL A 165 -9.03 4.46 -17.80
C VAL A 165 -9.17 5.71 -16.92
N GLY A 166 -8.14 6.56 -16.91
CA GLY A 166 -8.04 7.71 -16.03
C GLY A 166 -8.05 7.30 -14.55
N TYR A 167 -8.88 8.00 -13.77
CA TYR A 167 -9.10 7.72 -12.35
C TYR A 167 -10.52 7.20 -12.12
N CYS A 168 -10.63 6.08 -11.41
CA CYS A 168 -11.91 5.53 -10.96
C CYS A 168 -11.99 5.56 -9.43
N GLN A 169 -13.20 5.82 -8.91
CA GLN A 169 -13.48 5.76 -7.48
C GLN A 169 -13.06 4.41 -6.89
N GLY A 170 -12.32 4.44 -5.79
CA GLY A 170 -11.80 3.26 -5.11
C GLY A 170 -10.29 3.07 -5.32
N MET A 171 -9.72 3.62 -6.40
CA MET A 171 -8.27 3.57 -6.64
C MET A 171 -7.48 4.28 -5.52
N ASN A 172 -8.05 5.32 -4.93
CA ASN A 172 -7.50 6.04 -3.77
C ASN A 172 -7.20 5.12 -2.58
N PHE A 173 -8.09 4.18 -2.24
CA PHE A 173 -7.87 3.27 -1.12
C PHE A 173 -6.79 2.24 -1.44
N ILE A 174 -6.76 1.74 -2.66
CA ILE A 174 -5.73 0.79 -3.12
C ILE A 174 -4.36 1.48 -3.08
N ALA A 175 -4.24 2.64 -3.73
CA ALA A 175 -3.02 3.42 -3.79
C ALA A 175 -2.55 3.85 -2.38
N GLY A 176 -3.49 4.27 -1.52
CA GLY A 176 -3.17 4.64 -0.15
C GLY A 176 -2.66 3.45 0.68
N TYR A 177 -3.23 2.26 0.52
CA TYR A 177 -2.73 1.06 1.20
C TYR A 177 -1.35 0.64 0.68
N LEU A 178 -1.14 0.71 -0.63
CA LEU A 178 0.19 0.47 -1.22
C LEU A 178 1.22 1.44 -0.66
N LEU A 179 0.88 2.74 -0.56
CA LEU A 179 1.73 3.76 0.04
C LEU A 179 2.06 3.47 1.51
N LEU A 180 1.08 3.02 2.29
CA LEU A 180 1.32 2.62 3.69
C LEU A 180 2.22 1.38 3.81
N ALA A 181 2.17 0.47 2.83
CA ALA A 181 2.96 -0.76 2.81
C ALA A 181 4.38 -0.57 2.30
N THR A 182 4.59 0.25 1.26
CA THR A 182 5.90 0.52 0.66
C THR A 182 6.65 1.63 1.40
N LYS A 183 5.91 2.64 1.89
CA LYS A 183 6.47 3.92 2.37
C LYS A 183 7.30 4.65 1.30
N SER A 184 7.04 4.37 0.02
CA SER A 184 7.71 4.97 -1.13
C SER A 184 6.68 5.36 -2.17
N GLU A 185 6.76 6.61 -2.63
CA GLU A 185 5.81 7.18 -3.58
C GLU A 185 5.88 6.47 -4.94
N GLU A 186 7.07 6.36 -5.52
CA GLU A 186 7.28 5.77 -6.84
C GLU A 186 7.03 4.25 -6.86
N GLU A 187 7.46 3.52 -5.82
CA GLU A 187 7.18 2.08 -5.73
C GLU A 187 5.67 1.82 -5.66
N SER A 188 4.91 2.68 -4.98
CA SER A 188 3.45 2.56 -4.89
C SER A 188 2.77 2.77 -6.23
N PHE A 189 3.25 3.73 -7.03
CA PHE A 189 2.79 3.94 -8.39
C PHE A 189 3.00 2.68 -9.26
N TRP A 190 4.21 2.11 -9.26
CA TRP A 190 4.49 0.92 -10.07
C TRP A 190 3.74 -0.34 -9.60
N LEU A 191 3.48 -0.46 -8.29
CA LEU A 191 2.61 -1.51 -7.78
C LEU A 191 1.15 -1.31 -8.18
N LEU A 192 0.66 -0.07 -8.18
CA LEU A 192 -0.69 0.27 -8.60
C LEU A 192 -0.88 -0.06 -10.09
N ASP A 193 0.09 0.30 -10.94
CA ASP A 193 0.13 -0.08 -12.34
C ASP A 193 0.11 -1.60 -12.52
N ALA A 194 1.02 -2.31 -11.85
CA ALA A 194 1.08 -3.76 -11.94
C ALA A 194 -0.24 -4.43 -11.49
N LEU A 195 -0.88 -3.89 -10.45
CA LEU A 195 -2.12 -4.43 -9.92
C LEU A 195 -3.30 -4.17 -10.86
N LEU A 196 -3.48 -2.94 -11.31
CA LEU A 196 -4.63 -2.56 -12.12
C LEU A 196 -4.48 -3.00 -13.58
N GLY A 197 -3.33 -2.76 -14.21
CA GLY A 197 -3.11 -3.04 -15.62
C GLY A 197 -2.84 -4.51 -15.97
N ARG A 198 -2.43 -5.33 -15.00
CA ARG A 198 -2.03 -6.74 -15.25
C ARG A 198 -2.78 -7.77 -14.42
N ILE A 199 -3.28 -7.43 -13.23
CA ILE A 199 -3.88 -8.40 -12.31
C ILE A 199 -5.41 -8.27 -12.25
N LEU A 200 -5.94 -7.05 -12.14
CA LEU A 200 -7.38 -6.82 -11.96
C LEU A 200 -8.11 -6.53 -13.26
N LEU A 201 -7.51 -5.75 -14.15
CA LEU A 201 -8.00 -5.52 -15.50
C LEU A 201 -6.98 -6.15 -16.43
N PRO A 202 -7.04 -7.48 -16.68
CA PRO A 202 -6.25 -8.03 -17.77
C PRO A 202 -6.68 -7.23 -19.00
N SER A 203 -5.75 -6.47 -19.54
CA SER A 203 -5.95 -5.73 -20.77
C SER A 203 -6.49 -6.70 -21.82
N THR A 204 -7.80 -6.70 -22.02
CA THR A 204 -8.36 -6.92 -23.35
C THR A 204 -7.65 -5.87 -24.18
N GLY A 205 -6.71 -6.36 -24.98
CA GLY A 205 -5.53 -5.61 -25.35
C GLY A 205 -5.80 -4.29 -26.02
N ASN A 206 -4.70 -3.63 -26.36
CA ASN A 206 -4.62 -2.72 -27.47
C ASN A 206 -5.09 -3.43 -28.77
N ARG A 207 -6.39 -3.70 -28.90
CA ARG A 207 -7.09 -3.94 -30.14
C ARG A 207 -8.04 -2.75 -30.30
N PRO A 208 -7.89 -1.96 -31.37
CA PRO A 208 -8.82 -0.88 -31.65
C PRO A 208 -10.24 -1.47 -31.72
N TRP A 209 -11.20 -0.76 -31.15
CA TRP A 209 -12.62 -1.10 -31.19
C TRP A 209 -13.09 -1.17 -32.65
N GLY A 210 -13.04 -2.36 -33.24
CA GLY A 210 -13.40 -2.56 -34.64
C GLY A 210 -12.82 -3.83 -35.21
N ASP A 211 -13.18 -4.98 -34.65
CA ASP A 211 -13.32 -6.24 -35.40
C ASP A 211 -13.86 -7.34 -34.47
N CYS A 212 -15.19 -7.44 -34.47
CA CYS A 212 -15.90 -8.57 -33.89
C CYS A 212 -16.09 -9.60 -35.02
N PRO A 213 -15.46 -10.80 -34.99
CA PRO A 213 -15.80 -11.82 -35.97
C PRO A 213 -17.24 -12.28 -35.70
N PRO A 214 -18.05 -12.51 -36.76
CA PRO A 214 -19.46 -12.80 -36.60
C PRO A 214 -19.65 -14.11 -35.82
N ARG A 215 -20.53 -14.01 -34.81
CA ARG A 215 -20.99 -15.11 -33.97
C ARG A 215 -21.55 -16.21 -34.89
N ARG A 216 -20.81 -17.32 -35.04
CA ARG A 216 -21.33 -18.53 -35.69
C ARG A 216 -22.49 -19.05 -34.85
N LEU A 217 -23.70 -18.82 -35.34
CA LEU A 217 -24.91 -19.50 -34.89
C LEU A 217 -24.70 -20.99 -35.15
N LEU A 218 -24.62 -21.78 -34.08
CA LEU A 218 -24.77 -23.23 -34.18
C LEU A 218 -26.24 -23.49 -34.48
N SER A 219 -26.56 -23.66 -35.76
CA SER A 219 -27.77 -24.32 -36.21
C SER A 219 -27.62 -25.82 -35.98
N SER A 220 -28.60 -26.34 -35.26
CA SER A 220 -29.11 -27.70 -35.22
C SER A 220 -28.65 -28.65 -36.34
N GLY A 221 -28.26 -29.86 -35.93
CA GLY A 221 -28.17 -31.08 -36.73
C GLY A 221 -28.37 -32.26 -35.81
#